data_AF-A0A532E0I9-F1
#
_entry.id   AF-A0A532E0I9-F1
#
_cell.length_a   1.000
_cell.length_b   1.000
_cell.length_c   1.000
_cell.angle_alpha   90.00
_cell.angle_beta   90.00
_cell.angle_gamma   90.00
#
_symmetry.space_group_name_H-M   'P 1'
#
loop_
_entity.id
_entity.type
_entity.pdbx_description
1 polymer ?
#
loop_
_entity_poly.entity_id
_entity_poly.type
_entity_poly.pdbx_seq_one_letter_code
_entity_poly.pdbx_strand_id
1 'polypeptide(L)' 'MALAAKVIKRTKDSFQFKISKENFESFCDSIGLYRQEFLAALDASEKDHRAGRVTKRKSLRELIA' A
#
# COMPACT_ATOMS: atom_id res chain seq x y z
N MET A 1 -16.26 -3.86 0.94
CA MET A 1 -16.33 -2.39 1.04
C MET A 1 -15.82 -1.79 -0.26
N ALA A 2 -16.54 -0.84 -0.86
CA ALA A 2 -16.09 -0.13 -2.05
C ALA A 2 -15.39 1.17 -1.62
N LEU A 3 -14.21 1.45 -2.16
CA LEU A 3 -13.46 2.68 -1.88
C LEU A 3 -14.18 3.86 -2.54
N ALA A 4 -14.71 4.78 -1.73
CA ALA A 4 -15.33 6.01 -2.22
C ALA A 4 -14.26 6.99 -2.68
N ALA A 5 -13.82 6.82 -3.93
CA ALA A 5 -12.79 7.63 -4.58
C ALA A 5 -13.23 8.11 -5.96
N LYS A 6 -12.87 9.35 -6.30
CA LYS A 6 -13.11 9.94 -7.63
C LYS A 6 -11.92 9.68 -8.52
N VAL A 7 -12.10 8.92 -9.60
CA VAL A 7 -11.05 8.76 -10.62
C VAL A 7 -10.79 10.11 -11.28
N ILE A 8 -9.54 10.59 -11.22
CA ILE A 8 -9.08 11.83 -11.83
C ILE A 8 -8.53 11.56 -13.23
N LYS A 9 -7.77 10.46 -13.35
CA LYS A 9 -7.11 10.10 -14.61
C LYS A 9 -7.04 8.58 -14.71
N ARG A 10 -7.34 8.07 -15.90
CA ARG A 10 -7.16 6.67 -16.26
C ARG A 10 -6.25 6.62 -17.48
N THR A 11 -5.18 5.87 -17.39
CA THR A 11 -4.34 5.50 -18.53
C THR A 11 -4.54 4.01 -18.82
N LYS A 12 -3.89 3.50 -19.87
CA LYS A 12 -3.95 2.07 -20.21
C LYS A 12 -3.49 1.18 -19.05
N ASP A 13 -2.50 1.65 -18.28
CA ASP A 13 -1.80 0.85 -17.27
C ASP A 13 -1.94 1.40 -15.84
N SER A 14 -2.62 2.53 -15.63
CA SER A 14 -2.72 3.15 -14.30
C SER A 14 -3.99 3.96 -14.07
N PHE A 15 -4.33 4.11 -12.79
CA PHE A 15 -5.43 4.93 -12.31
C PHE A 15 -4.93 5.91 -11.26
N GLN A 16 -5.27 7.18 -11.44
CA GLN A 16 -5.12 8.20 -10.43
C GLN A 16 -6.51 8.55 -9.91
N PHE A 17 -6.71 8.45 -8.61
CA PHE A 17 -7.97 8.80 -7.97
C PHE A 17 -7.74 9.75 -6.79
N LYS A 18 -8.71 10.62 -6.54
CA LYS A 18 -8.80 11.48 -5.37
C LYS A 18 -9.69 10.82 -4.34
N ILE A 19 -9.24 10.77 -3.10
CA ILE A 19 -10.02 10.31 -1.96
C ILE A 19 -9.89 11.35 -0.85
N SER A 20 -10.94 11.52 -0.04
CA SER A 20 -10.84 12.35 1.17
C SER A 20 -9.94 11.65 2.20
N LYS A 21 -9.37 12.43 3.11
CA LYS A 21 -8.56 11.88 4.20
C LYS A 21 -9.36 10.87 5.04
N GLU A 22 -10.59 11.21 5.41
CA GLU A 22 -11.48 10.36 6.21
C GLU A 22 -11.80 9.02 5.52
N ASN A 23 -12.10 9.04 4.21
CA ASN A 23 -12.37 7.81 3.47
C ASN A 23 -11.13 6.94 3.33
N PHE A 24 -9.94 7.56 3.23
CA PHE A 24 -8.68 6.84 3.21
C PHE A 24 -8.37 6.18 4.56
N GLU A 25 -8.51 6.92 5.65
CA GLU A 25 -8.31 6.40 7.02
C GLU A 25 -9.29 5.25 7.30
N SER A 26 -10.58 5.44 7.01
CA SER A 26 -11.60 4.41 7.19
C SER A 26 -11.33 3.17 6.33
N PHE A 27 -10.85 3.33 5.10
CA PHE A 27 -10.42 2.21 4.28
C PHE A 27 -9.27 1.45 4.94
N CYS A 28 -8.21 2.16 5.34
CA CYS A 28 -7.04 1.58 5.98
C CYS A 28 -7.38 0.85 7.30
N ASP A 29 -8.28 1.41 8.12
CA ASP A 29 -8.84 0.74 9.30
C ASP A 29 -9.56 -0.56 8.92
N SER A 30 -10.40 -0.50 7.90
CA SER A 30 -11.23 -1.63 7.45
C SER A 30 -10.41 -2.79 6.90
N ILE A 31 -9.32 -2.51 6.18
CA ILE A 31 -8.38 -3.52 5.70
C ILE A 31 -7.29 -3.87 6.73
N GLY A 32 -7.35 -3.27 7.91
CA GLY A 32 -6.50 -3.61 9.05
C GLY A 32 -5.05 -3.11 8.95
N LEU A 33 -4.77 -2.11 8.13
CA LEU A 33 -3.41 -1.56 7.94
C LEU A 33 -2.84 -0.92 9.21
N TYR A 34 -3.68 -0.55 10.18
CA TYR A 34 -3.26 -0.01 11.46
C TYR A 34 -3.33 -1.04 12.61
N ARG A 35 -3.72 -2.28 12.33
CA ARG A 35 -3.74 -3.33 13.36
C ARG A 35 -2.31 -3.59 13.83
N GLN A 36 -2.14 -3.69 15.12
CA GLN A 36 -0.82 -3.89 15.74
C GLN A 36 -0.12 -5.15 15.20
N GLU A 37 -0.87 -6.19 14.88
CA GLU A 37 -0.38 -7.42 14.24
C GLU A 37 0.20 -7.16 12.84
N PHE A 38 -0.47 -6.33 12.04
CA PHE A 38 0.01 -5.94 10.71
C PHE A 38 1.27 -5.09 10.81
N LEU A 39 1.28 -4.11 11.73
CA LEU A 39 2.46 -3.27 11.98
C LEU A 39 3.66 -4.09 12.48
N ALA A 40 3.42 -5.08 13.36
CA ALA A 40 4.46 -5.98 13.84
C ALA A 40 4.99 -6.89 12.72
N ALA A 41 4.12 -7.39 11.83
CA ALA A 41 4.53 -8.15 10.66
C ALA A 41 5.33 -7.29 9.66
N LEU A 42 4.96 -6.02 9.50
CA LEU A 42 5.69 -5.06 8.67
C LEU A 42 7.10 -4.82 9.23
N ASP A 43 7.22 -4.56 10.54
CA ASP A 43 8.51 -4.40 11.22
C ASP A 43 9.40 -5.63 11.09
N ALA A 44 8.84 -6.83 11.24
CA ALA A 44 9.56 -8.08 11.05
C ALA A 44 10.07 -8.21 9.60
N SER A 45 9.21 -7.91 8.62
CA SER A 45 9.59 -7.91 7.21
C SER A 45 10.68 -6.89 6.89
N GLU A 46 10.66 -5.70 7.49
CA GLU A 46 11.70 -4.69 7.31
C GLU A 46 13.04 -5.14 7.91
N LYS A 47 13.01 -5.78 9.09
CA LYS A 47 14.21 -6.35 9.72
C LYS A 47 14.81 -7.47 8.87
N ASP A 48 13.98 -8.36 8.34
CA ASP A 48 14.44 -9.44 7.46
C ASP A 48 14.99 -8.91 6.14
N HIS A 49 14.43 -7.83 5.60
CA HIS A 49 14.99 -7.12 4.45
C HIS A 49 16.35 -6.49 4.76
N ARG A 50 16.48 -5.76 5.87
CA ARG A 50 17.77 -5.18 6.30
C ARG A 50 18.84 -6.24 6.56
N ALA A 51 18.43 -7.42 7.04
CA ALA A 51 19.30 -8.57 7.24
C ALA A 51 19.59 -9.36 5.94
N GLY A 52 19.05 -8.94 4.79
CA GLY A 52 19.27 -9.60 3.50
C GLY A 52 18.57 -10.96 3.35
N ARG A 53 17.67 -11.32 4.27
CA ARG A 53 16.96 -12.61 4.28
C ARG A 53 15.79 -12.66 3.30
N VAL A 54 15.25 -11.49 2.94
CA VAL A 54 14.15 -11.35 1.98
C VAL A 54 14.49 -10.23 1.00
N THR A 55 14.44 -10.51 -0.30
CA THR A 55 14.56 -9.47 -1.34
C THR A 55 13.24 -8.73 -1.43
N LYS A 56 13.27 -7.39 -1.32
CA LYS A 56 12.08 -6.56 -1.53
C LYS A 56 11.48 -6.91 -2.89
N ARG A 57 10.16 -7.12 -2.97
CA ARG A 57 9.50 -7.05 -4.28
C ARG A 57 9.83 -5.67 -4.85
N LYS A 58 10.58 -5.67 -5.95
CA LYS A 58 10.92 -4.45 -6.69
C LYS A 58 9.64 -3.63 -6.86
N SER A 59 9.71 -2.35 -6.52
CA SER A 59 8.66 -1.41 -6.83
C SER A 59 8.42 -1.40 -8.34
N LEU A 60 7.22 -0.99 -8.77
CA LEU A 60 6.90 -0.91 -10.19
C LEU A 60 7.92 -0.06 -10.97
N ARG A 61 8.48 0.99 -10.33
CA ARG A 61 9.56 1.82 -10.88
C ARG A 61 10.87 1.05 -11.07
N GLU A 62 11.23 0.16 -10.14
CA GLU A 62 12.44 -0.67 -10.20
C GLU A 62 12.31 -1.86 -11.17
N LEU A 63 11.08 -2.17 -11.63
CA LEU A 63 10.81 -3.24 -12.59
C LEU A 63 10.80 -2.75 -14.05
N ILE A 64 10.55 -1.46 -14.28
CA ILE A 64 10.46 -0.84 -15.61
C ILE A 64 11.70 -0.03 -16.00
N ALA A 65 12.75 -0.06 -15.17
CA ALA A 65 14.07 0.50 -15.44
C ALA A 65 15.03 -0.62 -15.83
#